data_AF-A0A0Q0MPR1-F1
#
_entry.id   AF-A0A0Q0MPR1-F1
#
_cell.length_a   1.000
_cell.length_b   1.000
_cell.length_c   1.000
_cell.angle_alpha   90.00
_cell.angle_beta   90.00
_cell.angle_gamma   90.00
#
_symmetry.space_group_name_H-M   'P 1'
#
loop_
_entity.id
_entity.type
_entity.pdbx_description
1 polymer ?
#
loop_
_entity_poly.entity_id
_entity_poly.type
_entity_poly.pdbx_seq_one_letter_code
_entity_poly.pdbx_strand_id
1 'polypeptide(L)'
;MKYKLATLFTISLLCISPSALADFTIKGSGAVSYPTGIEKPFNFGFAWQQQLGKFTIGNKSYDMSQLPNSYSVAITLAKDDSQVWVQEFNNGFIETFEWHIGKHTVSLKKQQFKDPVKGNYVIELNGRSYFFTRNNASIVINFDENGIETIAIDGVTKNMGTKN
;
A
#
# COMPACT_ATOMS: atom_id res chain seq x y z
N MET A 1 26.81 -10.15 -61.17
CA MET A 1 25.55 -10.29 -60.39
C MET A 1 25.86 -11.01 -59.08
N LYS A 2 26.41 -10.32 -58.05
CA LYS A 2 26.98 -10.98 -56.86
C LYS A 2 26.68 -10.25 -55.53
N TYR A 3 25.57 -9.54 -55.39
CA TYR A 3 25.22 -8.88 -54.12
C TYR A 3 23.71 -8.78 -53.93
N LYS A 4 22.98 -9.90 -53.89
CA LYS A 4 21.54 -9.88 -53.56
C LYS A 4 21.07 -10.97 -52.60
N LEU A 5 21.94 -11.87 -52.15
CA LEU A 5 21.53 -13.01 -51.31
C LEU A 5 21.97 -12.90 -49.83
N ALA A 6 22.88 -11.97 -49.48
CA ALA A 6 23.41 -11.86 -48.12
C ALA A 6 22.58 -10.95 -47.19
N THR A 7 21.67 -10.13 -47.72
CA THR A 7 20.93 -9.12 -46.93
C THR A 7 19.62 -9.64 -46.33
N LEU A 8 19.14 -10.82 -46.75
CA LEU A 8 17.86 -11.37 -46.30
C LEU A 8 17.95 -12.21 -45.02
N PHE A 9 19.15 -12.56 -44.55
CA PHE A 9 19.31 -13.39 -43.35
C PHE A 9 19.49 -12.59 -42.05
N THR A 10 19.69 -11.27 -42.13
CA THR A 10 20.01 -10.45 -40.94
C THR A 10 18.77 -9.87 -40.23
N ILE A 11 17.58 -9.93 -40.85
CA ILE A 11 16.35 -9.33 -40.29
C ILE A 11 15.55 -10.32 -39.42
N SER A 12 15.82 -11.63 -39.50
CA SER A 12 15.01 -12.65 -38.81
C SER A 12 15.35 -12.84 -37.32
N LEU A 13 16.36 -12.16 -36.76
CA LEU A 13 16.83 -12.41 -35.39
C LEU A 13 16.29 -11.41 -34.33
N LEU A 14 15.41 -10.48 -34.70
CA LEU A 14 14.94 -9.39 -33.82
C LEU A 14 13.57 -9.62 -33.14
N CYS A 15 12.92 -10.77 -33.37
CA CYS A 15 11.54 -10.99 -32.90
C CYS A 15 11.38 -11.87 -31.65
N ILE A 16 12.45 -12.19 -30.92
CA ILE A 16 12.32 -12.85 -29.62
C ILE A 16 12.15 -11.77 -28.55
N SER A 17 10.96 -11.18 -28.46
CA SER A 17 10.58 -10.41 -27.28
C SER A 17 10.33 -11.40 -26.14
N PRO A 18 11.09 -11.39 -25.03
CA PRO A 18 10.69 -12.15 -23.86
C PRO A 18 9.31 -11.62 -23.43
N SER A 19 8.34 -12.53 -23.28
CA SER A 19 7.13 -12.23 -22.52
C SER A 19 7.60 -11.78 -21.14
N ALA A 20 7.52 -10.48 -20.86
CA ALA A 20 7.86 -9.94 -19.56
C ALA A 20 6.94 -10.62 -18.54
N LEU A 21 7.54 -11.41 -17.67
CA LEU A 21 6.80 -12.01 -16.56
C LEU A 21 6.55 -10.89 -15.56
N ALA A 22 5.29 -10.69 -15.21
CA ALA A 22 4.87 -9.72 -14.23
C ALA A 22 5.20 -10.29 -12.84
N ASP A 23 6.43 -10.08 -12.37
CA ASP A 23 6.85 -10.41 -11.02
C ASP A 23 7.26 -9.13 -10.30
N PHE A 24 6.79 -8.96 -9.06
CA PHE A 24 7.21 -7.84 -8.22
C PHE A 24 7.38 -8.26 -6.77
N THR A 25 8.21 -7.50 -6.05
CA THR A 25 8.34 -7.59 -4.60
C THR A 25 8.45 -6.20 -4.03
N ILE A 26 7.48 -5.83 -3.20
CA ILE A 26 7.33 -4.51 -2.63
C ILE A 26 7.48 -4.66 -1.13
N LYS A 27 8.61 -4.17 -0.62
CA LYS A 27 8.85 -4.10 0.83
C LYS A 27 7.93 -3.04 1.42
N GLY A 28 7.30 -3.40 2.54
CA GLY A 28 6.51 -2.47 3.33
C GLY A 28 6.98 -2.46 4.76
N SER A 29 7.80 -1.49 5.14
CA SER A 29 8.33 -1.37 6.50
C SER A 29 7.61 -0.25 7.24
N GLY A 30 7.35 -0.45 8.53
CA GLY A 30 6.70 0.57 9.33
C GLY A 30 6.89 0.37 10.81
N ALA A 31 6.32 1.28 11.57
CA ALA A 31 6.24 1.18 13.02
C ALA A 31 4.86 1.64 13.50
N VAL A 32 4.39 1.02 14.56
CA VAL A 32 3.24 1.50 15.34
C VAL A 32 3.74 2.09 16.65
N SER A 33 3.06 3.12 17.15
CA SER A 33 3.29 3.63 18.50
C SER A 33 2.07 3.40 19.37
N TYR A 34 2.30 2.98 20.61
CA TYR A 34 1.26 2.79 21.61
C TYR A 34 1.06 4.07 22.44
N PRO A 35 -0.10 4.22 23.12
CA PRO A 35 -0.32 5.34 24.05
C PRO A 35 0.71 5.42 25.20
N THR A 36 1.43 4.33 25.46
CA THR A 36 2.53 4.28 26.43
C THR A 36 3.83 4.92 25.91
N GLY A 37 3.87 5.32 24.64
CA GLY A 37 5.06 5.82 23.95
C GLY A 37 5.99 4.72 23.42
N ILE A 38 5.65 3.43 23.61
CA ILE A 38 6.42 2.33 23.05
C ILE A 38 6.21 2.27 21.54
N GLU A 39 7.29 2.10 20.78
CA GLU A 39 7.24 1.83 19.35
C GLU A 39 7.51 0.35 19.06
N LYS A 40 6.81 -0.19 18.06
CA LYS A 40 7.03 -1.55 17.59
C LYS A 40 7.10 -1.59 16.06
N PRO A 41 8.20 -2.10 15.49
CA PRO A 41 8.31 -2.23 14.05
C PRO A 41 7.40 -3.34 13.51
N PHE A 42 6.95 -3.18 12.27
CA PHE A 42 6.27 -4.22 11.51
C PHE A 42 6.77 -4.23 10.07
N ASN A 43 6.56 -5.38 9.41
CA ASN A 43 6.79 -5.54 7.99
C ASN A 43 5.52 -6.08 7.35
N PHE A 44 4.95 -5.30 6.44
CA PHE A 44 3.74 -5.61 5.71
C PHE A 44 3.89 -5.13 4.26
N GLY A 45 4.28 -6.05 3.38
CA GLY A 45 4.52 -5.79 1.95
C GLY A 45 3.76 -6.77 1.05
N PHE A 46 4.01 -6.68 -0.26
CA PHE A 46 3.32 -7.49 -1.26
C PHE A 46 4.33 -8.08 -2.25
N ALA A 47 4.06 -9.29 -2.75
CA ALA A 47 4.82 -9.85 -3.86
C ALA A 47 3.92 -10.69 -4.77
N TRP A 48 4.24 -10.69 -6.06
CA TRP A 48 3.57 -11.50 -7.07
C TRP A 48 4.62 -12.28 -7.85
N GLN A 49 4.37 -13.57 -8.03
CA GLN A 49 5.21 -14.51 -8.77
C GLN A 49 4.33 -15.23 -9.80
N GLN A 50 4.27 -14.70 -11.01
CA GLN A 50 3.35 -15.15 -12.06
C GLN A 50 3.59 -16.61 -12.45
N GLN A 51 4.85 -17.03 -12.57
CA GLN A 51 5.19 -18.42 -12.93
C GLN A 51 4.72 -19.44 -11.88
N LEU A 52 4.71 -19.03 -10.61
CA LEU A 52 4.29 -19.88 -9.50
C LEU A 52 2.80 -19.72 -9.19
N GLY A 53 2.12 -18.73 -9.76
CA GLY A 53 0.76 -18.35 -9.40
C GLY A 53 0.66 -18.00 -7.92
N LYS A 54 1.63 -17.25 -7.37
CA LYS A 54 1.70 -16.96 -5.94
C LYS A 54 1.63 -15.47 -5.63
N PHE A 55 0.67 -15.11 -4.79
CA PHE A 55 0.55 -13.77 -4.21
C PHE A 55 0.91 -13.82 -2.73
N THR A 56 1.85 -12.96 -2.32
CA THR A 56 2.31 -12.84 -0.94
C THR A 56 1.82 -11.53 -0.35
N ILE A 57 1.25 -11.59 0.86
CA ILE A 57 0.75 -10.48 1.65
C ILE A 57 1.36 -10.58 3.05
N GLY A 58 2.24 -9.63 3.40
CA GLY A 58 3.05 -9.72 4.61
C GLY A 58 3.84 -11.04 4.65
N ASN A 59 3.56 -11.89 5.64
CA ASN A 59 4.23 -13.19 5.81
C ASN A 59 3.43 -14.38 5.26
N LYS A 60 2.29 -14.13 4.59
CA LYS A 60 1.41 -15.18 4.07
C LYS A 60 1.48 -15.23 2.55
N SER A 61 1.49 -16.44 2.00
CA SER A 61 1.43 -16.68 0.55
C SER A 61 0.17 -17.44 0.20
N TYR A 62 -0.41 -17.11 -0.93
CA TYR A 62 -1.65 -17.68 -1.45
C TYR A 62 -1.45 -18.12 -2.90
N ASP A 63 -1.94 -19.30 -3.24
CA ASP A 63 -1.99 -19.74 -4.62
C ASP A 63 -3.17 -19.03 -5.32
N MET A 64 -2.88 -18.28 -6.38
CA MET A 64 -3.84 -17.49 -7.13
C MET A 64 -3.60 -17.68 -8.64
N SER A 65 -4.67 -17.79 -9.42
CA SER A 65 -4.57 -17.90 -10.88
C SER A 65 -4.12 -16.61 -11.56
N GLN A 66 -4.30 -15.47 -10.88
CA GLN A 66 -3.95 -14.15 -11.37
C GLN A 66 -3.69 -13.20 -10.20
N LEU A 67 -2.98 -12.10 -10.49
CA LEU A 67 -2.78 -11.00 -9.54
C LEU A 67 -4.14 -10.39 -9.17
N PRO A 68 -4.46 -10.19 -7.87
CA PRO A 68 -5.67 -9.48 -7.48
C PRO A 68 -5.59 -8.01 -7.87
N ASN A 69 -6.72 -7.44 -8.30
CA ASN A 69 -6.79 -6.01 -8.66
C ASN A 69 -6.47 -5.09 -7.49
N SER A 70 -6.84 -5.49 -6.26
CA SER A 70 -6.62 -4.67 -5.07
C SER A 70 -6.57 -5.46 -3.77
N TYR A 71 -6.04 -4.81 -2.74
CA TYR A 71 -6.07 -5.24 -1.35
C TYR A 71 -6.44 -4.06 -0.44
N SER A 72 -7.19 -4.33 0.63
CA SER A 72 -7.69 -3.32 1.54
C SER A 72 -7.20 -3.58 2.96
N VAL A 73 -6.46 -2.63 3.53
CA VAL A 73 -6.07 -2.62 4.95
C VAL A 73 -7.12 -1.85 5.72
N ALA A 74 -7.82 -2.52 6.65
CA ALA A 74 -8.86 -1.88 7.44
C ALA A 74 -8.28 -1.10 8.63
N ILE A 75 -8.76 0.12 8.82
CA ILE A 75 -8.47 0.96 9.97
C ILE A 75 -9.75 1.16 10.77
N THR A 76 -9.76 0.67 12.01
CA THR A 76 -10.90 0.83 12.93
C THR A 76 -10.55 1.82 14.02
N LEU A 77 -11.26 2.94 14.08
CA LEU A 77 -11.25 3.85 15.21
C LEU A 77 -12.19 3.30 16.31
N ALA A 78 -11.67 3.18 17.53
CA ALA A 78 -12.43 2.73 18.69
C ALA A 78 -13.69 3.61 18.91
N LYS A 79 -14.74 3.05 19.54
CA LYS A 79 -16.02 3.75 19.73
C LYS A 79 -15.92 5.01 20.59
N ASP A 80 -14.94 5.05 21.48
CA ASP A 80 -14.60 6.19 22.33
C ASP A 80 -13.66 7.19 21.62
N ASP A 81 -13.37 6.97 20.33
CA ASP A 81 -12.50 7.77 19.47
C ASP A 81 -11.06 7.95 20.01
N SER A 82 -10.61 7.09 20.94
CA SER A 82 -9.33 7.27 21.65
C SER A 82 -8.14 6.62 20.94
N GLN A 83 -8.36 5.49 20.27
CA GLN A 83 -7.33 4.60 19.72
C GLN A 83 -7.78 3.98 18.40
N VAL A 84 -6.83 3.50 17.60
CA VAL A 84 -7.12 2.79 16.35
C VAL A 84 -6.62 1.35 16.39
N TRP A 85 -7.19 0.51 15.54
CA TRP A 85 -6.75 -0.86 15.33
C TRP A 85 -6.58 -1.13 13.83
N VAL A 86 -5.42 -1.68 13.49
CA VAL A 86 -5.05 -2.16 12.15
C VAL A 86 -4.46 -3.55 12.30
N GLN A 87 -5.20 -4.56 11.85
CA GLN A 87 -4.89 -5.96 12.11
C GLN A 87 -3.55 -6.39 11.48
N GLU A 88 -3.24 -5.85 10.31
CA GLU A 88 -2.02 -6.13 9.54
C GLU A 88 -0.75 -5.63 10.23
N PHE A 89 -0.86 -4.59 11.07
CA PHE A 89 0.30 -3.94 11.70
C PHE A 89 0.53 -4.46 13.12
N ASN A 90 -0.54 -4.72 13.87
CA ASN A 90 -0.44 -5.24 15.22
C ASN A 90 -1.72 -5.94 15.69
N ASN A 91 -1.56 -6.89 16.61
CA ASN A 91 -2.69 -7.45 17.36
C ASN A 91 -3.01 -6.54 18.57
N GLY A 92 -3.94 -5.59 18.38
CA GLY A 92 -4.42 -4.68 19.42
C GLY A 92 -4.38 -3.21 19.01
N PHE A 93 -4.92 -2.36 19.89
CA PHE A 93 -5.03 -0.92 19.67
C PHE A 93 -3.66 -0.22 19.70
N ILE A 94 -3.51 0.77 18.82
CA ILE A 94 -2.34 1.63 18.66
C ILE A 94 -2.80 3.09 18.64
N GLU A 95 -1.87 4.01 18.85
CA GLU A 95 -2.14 5.44 18.75
C GLU A 95 -1.71 5.98 17.37
N THR A 96 -0.53 5.62 16.90
CA THR A 96 -0.04 6.08 15.59
C THR A 96 0.57 4.94 14.80
N PHE A 97 0.71 5.15 13.50
CA PHE A 97 1.58 4.33 12.67
C PHE A 97 2.21 5.14 11.56
N GLU A 98 3.34 4.64 11.06
CA GLU A 98 3.93 5.07 9.81
C GLU A 98 4.30 3.83 8.99
N TRP A 99 3.88 3.79 7.73
CA TRP A 99 4.06 2.68 6.82
C TRP A 99 4.63 3.18 5.50
N HIS A 100 5.82 2.71 5.18
CA HIS A 100 6.50 2.94 3.91
C HIS A 100 6.30 1.72 3.02
N ILE A 101 5.59 1.88 1.92
CA ILE A 101 5.26 0.79 0.99
C ILE A 101 5.59 1.20 -0.45
N GLY A 102 6.63 0.59 -1.03
CA GLY A 102 7.16 1.00 -2.32
C GLY A 102 7.60 2.47 -2.30
N LYS A 103 6.98 3.30 -3.14
CA LYS A 103 7.20 4.76 -3.21
C LYS A 103 6.21 5.58 -2.37
N HIS A 104 5.34 4.93 -1.61
CA HIS A 104 4.26 5.58 -0.87
C HIS A 104 4.55 5.56 0.64
N THR A 105 4.13 6.64 1.31
CA THR A 105 4.11 6.71 2.77
C THR A 105 2.67 6.94 3.22
N VAL A 106 2.20 6.06 4.09
CA VAL A 106 0.92 6.22 4.79
C VAL A 106 1.20 6.36 6.27
N SER A 107 0.67 7.40 6.90
CA SER A 107 0.79 7.57 8.35
C SER A 107 -0.54 7.93 8.99
N LEU A 108 -0.68 7.60 10.27
CA LEU A 108 -1.75 8.06 11.12
C LEU A 108 -1.14 8.75 12.33
N LYS A 109 -1.56 10.00 12.57
CA LYS A 109 -1.07 10.81 13.68
C LYS A 109 -2.25 11.34 14.49
N LYS A 110 -2.03 11.49 15.80
CA LYS A 110 -2.96 12.14 16.71
C LYS A 110 -2.46 13.55 17.02
N GLN A 111 -3.30 14.55 16.84
CA GLN A 111 -2.93 15.95 17.10
C GLN A 111 -4.17 16.78 17.44
N GLN A 112 -3.97 17.88 18.17
CA GLN A 112 -5.06 18.80 18.47
C GLN A 112 -5.36 19.68 17.24
N PHE A 113 -6.64 19.94 17.01
CA PHE A 113 -7.11 20.80 15.92
C PHE A 113 -7.97 21.92 16.48
N LYS A 114 -7.98 23.07 15.80
CA LYS A 114 -8.88 24.18 16.17
C LYS A 114 -10.34 23.84 15.92
N ASP A 115 -10.60 23.15 14.80
CA ASP A 115 -11.92 22.65 14.46
C ASP A 115 -12.06 21.20 14.91
N PRO A 116 -13.25 20.75 15.39
CA PRO A 116 -13.45 19.39 15.83
C PRO A 116 -13.18 18.36 14.72
N VAL A 117 -12.22 17.46 14.96
CA VAL A 117 -11.89 16.32 14.08
C VAL A 117 -12.14 15.03 14.85
N LYS A 118 -12.75 14.04 14.18
CA LYS A 118 -13.08 12.77 14.79
C LYS A 118 -11.82 12.07 15.34
N GLY A 119 -11.81 11.82 16.65
CA GLY A 119 -10.69 11.22 17.38
C GLY A 119 -9.39 12.01 17.38
N ASN A 120 -9.40 13.27 16.90
CA ASN A 120 -8.17 14.07 16.74
C ASN A 120 -7.09 13.35 15.90
N TYR A 121 -7.53 12.53 14.95
CA TYR A 121 -6.67 11.77 14.06
C TYR A 121 -6.58 12.38 12.67
N VAL A 122 -5.37 12.40 12.12
CA VAL A 122 -5.10 12.67 10.70
C VAL A 122 -4.46 11.44 10.06
N ILE A 123 -5.00 11.03 8.92
CA ILE A 123 -4.35 10.06 8.05
C ILE A 123 -3.63 10.84 6.95
N GLU A 124 -2.34 10.58 6.74
CA GLU A 124 -1.57 11.18 5.66
C GLU A 124 -1.19 10.12 4.64
N LEU A 125 -1.45 10.41 3.36
CA LEU A 125 -0.97 9.61 2.23
C LEU A 125 -0.12 10.52 1.34
N ASN A 126 1.18 10.22 1.24
CA ASN A 126 2.14 10.99 0.46
C ASN A 126 2.06 12.51 0.74
N GLY A 127 1.93 12.88 2.02
CA GLY A 127 1.81 14.27 2.49
C GLY A 127 0.43 14.91 2.31
N ARG A 128 -0.57 14.18 1.79
CA ARG A 128 -1.96 14.65 1.74
C ARG A 128 -2.70 14.21 2.99
N SER A 129 -3.31 15.16 3.70
CA SER A 129 -4.01 14.89 4.96
C SER A 129 -5.50 14.63 4.77
N TYR A 130 -6.01 13.67 5.54
CA TYR A 130 -7.39 13.21 5.53
C TYR A 130 -7.90 13.01 6.96
N PHE A 131 -9.19 13.18 7.16
CA PHE A 131 -9.89 12.97 8.43
C PHE A 131 -10.93 11.88 8.32
N PHE A 132 -11.11 11.09 9.38
CA PHE A 132 -12.17 10.09 9.45
C PHE A 132 -13.55 10.73 9.31
N THR A 133 -14.40 10.15 8.47
CA THR A 133 -15.85 10.51 8.42
C THR A 133 -16.70 9.53 9.22
N ARG A 134 -16.16 8.35 9.53
CA ARG A 134 -16.77 7.25 10.28
C ARG A 134 -15.68 6.46 11.01
N ASN A 135 -16.07 5.52 11.87
CA ASN A 135 -15.11 4.71 12.64
C ASN A 135 -14.32 3.70 11.79
N ASN A 136 -14.71 3.46 10.54
CA ASN A 136 -14.03 2.51 9.65
C ASN A 136 -13.50 3.24 8.41
N ALA A 137 -12.18 3.27 8.27
CA ALA A 137 -11.50 3.69 7.05
C ALA A 137 -10.73 2.51 6.46
N SER A 138 -10.27 2.64 5.23
CA SER A 138 -9.48 1.61 4.58
C SER A 138 -8.40 2.23 3.70
N ILE A 139 -7.19 1.67 3.76
CA ILE A 139 -6.15 1.95 2.78
C ILE A 139 -6.34 0.93 1.66
N VAL A 140 -6.74 1.40 0.49
CA VAL A 140 -6.97 0.58 -0.70
C VAL A 140 -5.74 0.66 -1.58
N ILE A 141 -5.09 -0.49 -1.78
CA ILE A 141 -3.92 -0.65 -2.64
C ILE A 141 -4.41 -1.32 -3.93
N ASN A 142 -4.25 -0.65 -5.07
CA ASN A 142 -4.53 -1.23 -6.38
C ASN A 142 -3.22 -1.68 -7.02
N PHE A 143 -3.25 -2.86 -7.64
CA PHE A 143 -2.08 -3.47 -8.25
C PHE A 143 -2.17 -3.49 -9.77
N ASP A 144 -1.01 -3.38 -10.41
CA ASP A 144 -0.81 -3.68 -11.81
C ASP A 144 0.34 -4.70 -11.97
N GLU A 145 0.70 -5.01 -13.20
CA GLU A 145 1.82 -5.92 -13.51
C GLU A 145 3.19 -5.45 -12.97
N ASN A 146 3.34 -4.17 -12.64
CA ASN A 146 4.56 -3.57 -12.14
C ASN A 146 4.59 -3.41 -10.61
N GLY A 147 3.48 -3.70 -9.92
CA GLY A 147 3.38 -3.56 -8.46
C GLY A 147 2.18 -2.75 -8.02
N ILE A 148 2.42 -1.71 -7.22
CA ILE A 148 1.36 -0.80 -6.75
C ILE A 148 1.15 0.29 -7.79
N GLU A 149 -0.03 0.26 -8.41
CA GLU A 149 -0.48 1.29 -9.35
C GLU A 149 -0.87 2.56 -8.56
N THR A 150 -1.76 2.38 -7.58
CA THR A 150 -2.29 3.48 -6.75
C THR A 150 -2.57 3.05 -5.32
N ILE A 151 -2.53 4.03 -4.41
CA ILE A 151 -3.05 3.89 -3.05
C ILE A 151 -4.10 4.98 -2.85
N ALA A 152 -5.24 4.60 -2.28
CA ALA A 152 -6.31 5.51 -1.88
C ALA A 152 -6.72 5.24 -0.44
N ILE A 153 -7.41 6.20 0.17
CA ILE A 153 -8.01 6.03 1.49
C ILE A 153 -9.52 6.21 1.35
N ASP A 154 -10.29 5.19 1.72
CA ASP A 154 -11.75 5.25 1.82
C ASP A 154 -12.20 5.50 3.27
N GLY A 155 -13.40 6.04 3.45
CA GLY A 155 -13.96 6.37 4.77
C GLY A 155 -13.41 7.65 5.38
N VAL A 156 -12.85 8.52 4.55
CA VAL A 156 -12.24 9.78 4.96
C VAL A 156 -12.71 10.96 4.11
N THR A 157 -12.48 12.17 4.61
CA THR A 157 -12.60 13.42 3.87
C THR A 157 -11.25 14.12 3.84
N LYS A 158 -10.95 14.81 2.72
CA LYS A 158 -9.69 15.54 2.58
C LYS A 158 -9.68 16.76 3.52
N ASN A 159 -8.54 17.05 4.13
CA ASN A 159 -8.37 18.31 4.84
C ASN A 159 -8.39 19.48 3.83
N MET A 160 -9.37 20.38 3.97
CA MET A 160 -9.57 21.55 3.11
C MET A 160 -9.12 22.87 3.75
N GLY A 161 -8.35 22.83 4.84
CA GLY A 161 -7.82 24.03 5.51
C GLY A 161 -8.00 24.06 7.02
N THR A 162 -8.37 22.94 7.65
CA THR A 162 -8.38 22.81 9.11
C THR A 162 -6.96 23.05 9.62
N LYS A 163 -6.83 24.11 10.43
CA LYS A 163 -5.54 24.53 11.00
C LYS A 163 -5.30 23.81 12.31
N ASN A 164 -4.07 23.33 12.47
CA ASN A 164 -3.52 22.93 13.76
C ASN A 164 -3.34 24.18 14.66
#